data_AF-A0A7K6SV82-F1
#
_entry.id   AF-A0A7K6SV82-F1
#
_cell.length_a   1.000
_cell.length_b   1.000
_cell.length_c   1.000
_cell.angle_alpha   90.00
_cell.angle_beta   90.00
_cell.angle_gamma   90.00
#
_symmetry.space_group_name_H-M   'P 1'
#
loop_
_entity.id
_entity.type
_entity.pdbx_description
1 polymer ?
#
loop_
_entity_poly.entity_id
_entity_poly.type
_entity_poly.pdbx_seq_one_letter_code
_entity_poly.pdbx_strand_id
1 'polypeptide(L)'
;GRSSKREAIAVSAVALQDHIIHSHQLQDLSLANPFKSRTRNIKNIYKPVNKEMVTAVVDTGLRKKSTHYKNKEDAEKEYVLDPSPPQLTLAQKLGLVEPPSSPLTAEEWVKIKQRSIQHGDSIQPCAICREEFALQPQVLLSCSHVFHKACLKAFEKCRGKKCCPMCRKEQYQTRVIHDGARLFKIKCAIRIQAFWRGYIVRKWYKNLRKTVPPKDSKLRKQFLEQKVQEISNRLLSSYDINLDEFFSEIDSSIAASRDVFQQLEETVISEIDWEKIQIQAFRQEISDCPICIMPLSPAVHPASLFPGNCKQFSRQTVLLSCSHLFHHTCLRAFEEFSLGERHLCPLCRSYYQKKILKC
;
A
#
# COMPACT_ATOMS: atom_id res chain seq x y z
N GLY A 1 -12.14 95.49 22.10
CA GLY A 1 -10.86 94.76 21.95
C GLY A 1 -10.49 93.77 23.07
N ARG A 2 -11.02 93.86 24.31
CA ARG A 2 -10.64 92.96 25.42
C ARG A 2 -11.43 91.64 25.53
N SER A 3 -12.67 91.58 25.04
CA SER A 3 -13.52 90.35 25.12
C SER A 3 -12.99 89.20 24.27
N SER A 4 -12.74 89.46 22.99
CA SER A 4 -12.24 88.47 22.02
C SER A 4 -10.90 87.83 22.43
N LYS A 5 -10.00 88.56 23.12
CA LYS A 5 -8.76 88.00 23.64
C LYS A 5 -8.98 87.04 24.82
N ARG A 6 -9.95 87.31 25.69
CA ARG A 6 -10.29 86.42 26.83
C ARG A 6 -10.97 85.14 26.36
N GLU A 7 -11.85 85.26 25.36
CA GLU A 7 -12.50 84.10 24.73
C GLU A 7 -11.50 83.18 24.04
N ALA A 8 -10.51 83.72 23.32
CA ALA A 8 -9.45 82.92 22.69
C ALA A 8 -8.57 82.17 23.72
N ILE A 9 -8.28 82.79 24.86
CA ILE A 9 -7.53 82.18 25.96
C ILE A 9 -8.34 81.06 26.61
N ALA A 10 -9.65 81.27 26.83
CA ALA A 10 -10.54 80.26 27.40
C ALA A 10 -10.65 79.02 26.48
N VAL A 11 -10.81 79.22 25.17
CA VAL A 11 -10.87 78.12 24.20
C VAL A 11 -9.55 77.33 24.16
N SER A 12 -8.41 78.02 24.23
CA SER A 12 -7.08 77.37 24.25
C SER A 12 -6.85 76.57 25.53
N ALA A 13 -7.28 77.10 26.69
CA ALA A 13 -7.18 76.42 27.97
C ALA A 13 -8.06 75.16 28.04
N VAL A 14 -9.30 75.25 27.54
CA VAL A 14 -10.23 74.10 27.46
C VAL A 14 -9.69 73.05 26.49
N ALA A 15 -9.15 73.46 25.34
CA ALA A 15 -8.54 72.54 24.38
C ALA A 15 -7.35 71.78 25.00
N LEU A 16 -6.49 72.45 25.79
CA LEU A 16 -5.37 71.83 26.49
C LEU A 16 -5.82 70.87 27.59
N GLN A 17 -6.85 71.23 28.38
CA GLN A 17 -7.41 70.34 29.40
C GLN A 17 -8.01 69.07 28.78
N ASP A 18 -8.79 69.22 27.70
CA ASP A 18 -9.32 68.10 26.93
C ASP A 18 -8.20 67.18 26.40
N HIS A 19 -7.12 67.78 25.87
CA HIS A 19 -5.95 67.02 25.42
C HIS A 19 -5.27 66.22 26.54
N ILE A 20 -5.10 66.81 27.74
CA ILE A 20 -4.49 66.13 28.90
C ILE A 20 -5.37 64.94 29.35
N ILE A 21 -6.70 65.10 29.37
CA ILE A 21 -7.63 64.03 29.74
C ILE A 21 -7.56 62.88 28.74
N HIS A 22 -7.49 63.19 27.44
CA HIS A 22 -7.39 62.20 26.37
C HIS A 22 -6.00 61.54 26.24
N SER A 23 -4.90 62.25 26.51
CA SER A 23 -3.53 61.74 26.39
C SER A 23 -3.15 60.80 27.54
N HIS A 24 -3.68 61.03 28.74
CA HIS A 24 -3.39 60.23 29.94
C HIS A 24 -4.41 59.10 30.22
N GLN A 25 -5.33 58.81 29.29
CA GLN A 25 -6.39 57.78 29.48
C GLN A 25 -7.20 57.97 30.78
N LEU A 26 -7.42 59.21 31.24
CA LEU A 26 -8.23 59.49 32.44
C LEU A 26 -9.75 59.37 32.20
N GLN A 27 -10.15 58.70 31.11
CA GLN A 27 -11.54 58.56 30.69
C GLN A 27 -12.39 57.70 31.63
N ASP A 28 -11.78 56.92 32.52
CA ASP A 28 -12.49 56.08 33.49
C ASP A 28 -13.11 56.87 34.67
N LEU A 29 -13.07 58.20 34.65
CA LEU A 29 -13.66 59.07 35.69
C LEU A 29 -14.88 59.88 35.20
N SER A 30 -15.37 59.69 33.98
CA SER A 30 -16.50 60.47 33.45
C SER A 30 -17.85 59.75 33.54
N LEU A 31 -18.74 60.25 34.40
CA LEU A 31 -20.13 59.82 34.59
C LEU A 31 -21.07 60.43 33.52
N ALA A 32 -20.95 60.03 32.25
CA ALA A 32 -21.96 60.39 31.25
C ALA A 32 -22.16 59.32 30.16
N ASN A 33 -23.44 58.99 29.92
CA ASN A 33 -23.96 57.87 29.11
C ASN A 33 -23.53 57.86 27.63
N PRO A 34 -23.29 56.66 27.03
CA PRO A 34 -22.96 56.52 25.62
C PRO A 34 -24.22 56.27 24.78
N PHE A 35 -24.70 57.29 24.07
CA PHE A 35 -25.55 57.09 22.89
C PHE A 35 -25.18 58.09 21.80
N LYS A 36 -24.66 57.59 20.67
CA LYS A 36 -25.17 57.88 19.30
C LYS A 36 -24.29 57.28 18.20
N SER A 37 -24.92 56.33 17.49
CA SER A 37 -24.88 56.02 16.06
C SER A 37 -23.83 56.67 15.14
N ARG A 38 -23.20 55.85 14.27
CA ARG A 38 -22.89 56.26 12.89
C ARG A 38 -23.05 55.11 11.88
N THR A 39 -24.07 55.28 11.06
CA THR A 39 -24.36 54.66 9.77
C THR A 39 -23.19 54.83 8.79
N ARG A 40 -22.79 53.77 8.09
CA ARG A 40 -21.81 53.82 6.98
C ARG A 40 -22.56 53.85 5.64
N ASN A 41 -22.36 54.94 4.91
CA ASN A 41 -22.79 55.13 3.54
C ASN A 41 -21.63 54.69 2.62
N ILE A 42 -21.85 53.71 1.75
CA ILE A 42 -20.87 53.28 0.73
C ILE A 42 -21.55 53.41 -0.62
N LYS A 43 -21.13 54.42 -1.39
CA LYS A 43 -21.22 54.44 -2.84
C LYS A 43 -19.80 54.60 -3.36
N ASN A 44 -19.36 53.67 -4.19
CA ASN A 44 -18.29 53.92 -5.16
C ASN A 44 -18.54 53.04 -6.39
N ILE A 45 -18.75 53.74 -7.50
CA ILE A 45 -18.87 53.23 -8.87
C ILE A 45 -17.46 53.15 -9.45
N TYR A 46 -17.05 52.02 -10.02
CA TYR A 46 -16.03 51.98 -11.09
C TYR A 46 -16.29 50.81 -12.05
N LYS A 47 -16.27 51.11 -13.35
CA LYS A 47 -16.44 50.19 -14.49
C LYS A 47 -15.13 49.43 -14.77
N PRO A 48 -15.16 48.15 -15.19
CA PRO A 48 -13.96 47.45 -15.66
C PRO A 48 -13.66 47.71 -17.14
N VAL A 49 -12.37 47.80 -17.46
CA VAL A 49 -11.80 47.87 -18.82
C VAL A 49 -11.33 46.48 -19.22
N ASN A 50 -11.67 46.06 -20.45
CA ASN A 50 -11.28 44.78 -21.04
C ASN A 50 -9.75 44.66 -21.19
N LYS A 51 -9.21 43.48 -20.89
CA LYS A 51 -7.83 43.12 -21.21
C LYS A 51 -7.80 41.79 -21.97
N GLU A 52 -7.20 41.85 -23.15
CA GLU A 52 -7.10 40.77 -24.12
C GLU A 52 -6.28 39.57 -23.60
N MET A 53 -6.71 38.38 -23.98
CA MET A 53 -6.06 37.10 -23.65
C MET A 53 -4.90 36.83 -24.61
N VAL A 54 -3.69 36.66 -24.08
CA VAL A 54 -2.54 36.16 -24.84
C VAL A 54 -2.56 34.63 -24.84
N THR A 55 -2.66 34.03 -26.02
CA THR A 55 -2.66 32.58 -26.26
C THR A 55 -1.24 32.01 -26.29
N ALA A 56 -1.03 30.87 -25.64
CA ALA A 56 0.21 30.10 -25.74
C ALA A 56 0.27 29.34 -27.08
N VAL A 57 1.39 29.45 -27.79
CA VAL A 57 1.59 28.99 -29.18
C VAL A 57 1.96 27.50 -29.29
N VAL A 58 2.00 26.71 -28.20
CA VAL A 58 2.34 25.28 -28.29
C VAL A 58 1.39 24.42 -27.46
N ASP A 59 0.66 23.56 -28.17
CA ASP A 59 -0.31 22.60 -27.63
C ASP A 59 0.42 21.48 -26.87
N THR A 60 0.11 21.33 -25.57
CA THR A 60 0.70 20.31 -24.69
C THR A 60 -0.27 19.16 -24.39
N GLY A 61 -1.39 19.04 -25.12
CA GLY A 61 -2.26 17.86 -25.07
C GLY A 61 -2.99 17.63 -23.73
N LEU A 62 -2.82 18.48 -22.73
CA LEU A 62 -3.60 18.46 -21.49
C LEU A 62 -4.82 19.37 -21.62
N ARG A 63 -5.98 18.77 -21.93
CA ARG A 63 -7.29 19.44 -21.84
C ARG A 63 -7.49 19.96 -20.41
N LYS A 64 -7.51 21.29 -20.23
CA LYS A 64 -7.95 21.92 -18.98
C LYS A 64 -9.43 21.61 -18.77
N LYS A 65 -9.75 20.80 -17.75
CA LYS A 65 -11.10 20.79 -17.17
C LYS A 65 -11.35 22.18 -16.58
N SER A 66 -12.27 22.92 -17.19
CA SER A 66 -12.80 24.18 -16.68
C SER A 66 -13.40 23.94 -15.30
N THR A 67 -12.58 24.13 -14.28
CA THR A 67 -13.06 24.39 -12.92
C THR A 67 -13.12 25.90 -12.82
N HIS A 68 -14.32 26.43 -12.56
CA HIS A 68 -14.56 27.81 -12.18
C HIS A 68 -13.58 28.19 -11.05
N TYR A 69 -12.43 28.74 -11.42
CA TYR A 69 -11.56 29.45 -10.50
C TYR A 69 -12.30 30.75 -10.18
N LYS A 70 -13.07 30.74 -9.08
CA LYS A 70 -13.43 31.96 -8.38
C LYS A 70 -12.11 32.73 -8.17
N ASN A 71 -12.06 33.96 -8.69
CA ASN A 71 -10.94 34.88 -8.57
C ASN A 71 -10.35 34.83 -7.16
N LYS A 72 -9.16 34.24 -7.05
CA LYS A 72 -8.33 34.23 -5.84
C LYS A 72 -7.53 35.54 -5.76
N GLU A 73 -8.11 36.65 -6.22
CA GLU A 73 -7.45 37.96 -6.32
C GLU A 73 -7.30 38.66 -4.96
N ASP A 74 -7.80 38.07 -3.87
CA ASP A 74 -7.83 38.71 -2.55
C ASP A 74 -6.95 38.05 -1.47
N ALA A 75 -6.25 36.95 -1.76
CA ALA A 75 -5.50 36.23 -0.72
C ALA A 75 -4.09 36.81 -0.43
N GLU A 76 -3.57 37.68 -1.30
CA GLU A 76 -2.21 38.24 -1.20
C GLU A 76 -2.20 39.78 -1.06
N LYS A 77 -3.32 40.38 -0.62
CA LYS A 77 -3.39 41.83 -0.39
C LYS A 77 -2.58 42.21 0.85
N GLU A 78 -1.58 43.06 0.64
CA GLU A 78 -0.79 43.65 1.71
C GLU A 78 -1.64 44.62 2.53
N TYR A 79 -1.52 44.54 3.85
CA TYR A 79 -2.25 45.42 4.77
C TYR A 79 -1.34 45.92 5.89
N VAL A 80 -1.66 47.10 6.41
CA VAL A 80 -1.00 47.72 7.56
C VAL A 80 -1.53 47.05 8.83
N LEU A 81 -0.62 46.67 9.75
CA LEU A 81 -0.99 46.01 11.01
C LEU A 81 -1.28 47.01 12.14
N ASP A 82 -0.76 48.23 12.05
CA ASP A 82 -0.92 49.22 13.12
C ASP A 82 -2.35 49.79 13.15
N PRO A 83 -2.87 50.10 14.36
CA PRO A 83 -4.18 50.69 14.51
C PRO A 83 -4.25 52.07 13.84
N SER A 84 -5.42 52.43 13.31
CA SER A 84 -5.65 53.77 12.75
C SER A 84 -5.35 54.83 13.80
N PRO A 85 -4.63 55.92 13.46
CA PRO A 85 -4.29 56.96 14.43
C PRO A 85 -5.56 57.54 15.07
N PRO A 86 -5.53 57.86 16.37
CA PRO A 86 -6.65 58.52 17.04
C PRO A 86 -6.93 59.87 16.40
N GLN A 87 -8.19 60.33 16.49
CA GLN A 87 -8.56 61.65 15.96
C GLN A 87 -7.77 62.74 16.70
N LEU A 88 -7.25 63.70 15.94
CA LEU A 88 -6.51 64.84 16.50
C LEU A 88 -7.41 65.63 17.47
N THR A 89 -6.91 65.82 18.68
CA THR A 89 -7.55 66.65 19.71
C THR A 89 -7.63 68.12 19.27
N LEU A 90 -8.54 68.89 19.86
CA LEU A 90 -8.68 70.31 19.53
C LEU A 90 -7.37 71.08 19.75
N ALA A 91 -6.61 70.75 20.81
CA ALA A 91 -5.32 71.37 21.09
C ALA A 91 -4.29 71.12 19.99
N GLN A 92 -4.26 69.91 19.44
CA GLN A 92 -3.39 69.56 18.31
C GLN A 92 -3.79 70.27 17.01
N LYS A 93 -5.10 70.45 16.77
CA LYS A 93 -5.61 71.21 15.62
C LYS A 93 -5.31 72.70 15.71
N LEU A 94 -5.30 73.26 16.93
CA LEU A 94 -4.96 74.64 17.21
C LEU A 94 -3.44 74.89 17.28
N GLY A 95 -2.62 73.85 17.12
CA GLY A 95 -1.15 73.96 17.19
C GLY A 95 -0.60 74.22 18.60
N LEU A 96 -1.41 74.03 19.65
CA LEU A 96 -0.99 74.17 21.05
C LEU A 96 -0.16 72.97 21.51
N VAL A 97 -0.34 71.82 20.86
CA VAL A 97 0.42 70.58 21.08
C VAL A 97 0.81 70.00 19.74
N GLU A 98 2.03 69.48 19.62
CA GLU A 98 2.46 68.83 18.38
C GLU A 98 1.58 67.61 18.06
N PRO A 99 1.05 67.50 16.83
CA PRO A 99 0.30 66.33 16.41
C PRO A 99 1.22 65.10 16.31
N PRO A 100 0.71 63.88 16.57
CA PRO A 100 1.49 62.67 16.38
C PRO A 100 1.96 62.57 14.92
N SER A 101 3.14 61.97 14.71
CA SER A 101 3.71 61.78 13.38
C SER A 101 2.68 61.10 12.46
N SER A 102 2.48 61.67 11.27
CA SER A 102 1.53 61.12 10.29
C SER A 102 1.89 59.69 9.91
N PRO A 103 0.89 58.81 9.66
CA PRO A 103 1.14 57.49 9.12
C PRO A 103 1.82 57.61 7.75
N LEU A 104 2.69 56.64 7.41
CA LEU A 104 3.38 56.64 6.12
C LEU A 104 2.36 56.50 4.99
N THR A 105 2.56 57.28 3.94
CA THR A 105 1.72 57.24 2.74
C THR A 105 1.94 55.94 1.96
N ALA A 106 0.97 55.58 1.11
CA ALA A 106 1.09 54.37 0.28
C ALA A 106 2.34 54.42 -0.64
N GLU A 107 2.70 55.60 -1.12
CA GLU A 107 3.88 55.83 -1.97
C GLU A 107 5.20 55.63 -1.22
N GLU A 108 5.29 56.08 0.03
CA GLU A 108 6.44 55.85 0.89
C GLU A 108 6.62 54.36 1.15
N TRP A 109 5.54 53.61 1.38
CA TRP A 109 5.60 52.16 1.51
C TRP A 109 6.10 51.46 0.24
N VAL A 110 5.73 51.94 -0.95
CA VAL A 110 6.28 51.41 -2.21
C VAL A 110 7.79 51.63 -2.27
N LYS A 111 8.28 52.82 -1.89
CA LYS A 111 9.72 53.11 -1.84
C LYS A 111 10.46 52.23 -0.83
N ILE A 112 9.88 52.03 0.37
CA ILE A 112 10.45 51.15 1.41
C ILE A 112 10.48 49.70 0.93
N LYS A 113 9.40 49.23 0.29
CA LYS A 113 9.34 47.89 -0.29
C LYS A 113 10.38 47.70 -1.39
N GLN A 114 10.52 48.68 -2.29
CA GLN A 114 11.52 48.65 -3.35
C GLN A 114 12.95 48.57 -2.79
N ARG A 115 13.25 49.33 -1.74
CA ARG A 115 14.53 49.24 -1.02
C ARG A 115 14.76 47.84 -0.44
N SER A 116 13.75 47.27 0.20
CA SER A 116 13.86 45.92 0.78
C SER A 116 14.06 44.83 -0.28
N ILE A 117 13.43 44.98 -1.45
CA ILE A 117 13.64 44.10 -2.61
C ILE A 117 15.08 44.23 -3.13
N GLN A 118 15.62 45.46 -3.22
CA GLN A 118 17.00 45.69 -3.67
C GLN A 118 18.03 45.06 -2.74
N HIS A 119 17.81 45.13 -1.42
CA HIS A 119 18.67 44.46 -0.43
C HIS A 119 18.46 42.94 -0.39
N GLY A 120 17.36 42.44 -0.96
CA GLY A 120 17.04 41.02 -0.94
C GLY A 120 16.64 40.51 0.45
N ASP A 121 16.04 41.36 1.30
CA ASP A 121 15.75 41.00 2.70
C ASP A 121 14.79 39.80 2.81
N SER A 122 13.90 39.60 1.83
CA SER A 122 12.99 38.45 1.78
C SER A 122 13.66 37.15 1.28
N ILE A 123 14.88 37.22 0.76
CA ILE A 123 15.71 36.06 0.37
C ILE A 123 16.53 35.58 1.57
N GLN A 124 17.02 36.52 2.37
CA GLN A 124 17.78 36.23 3.59
C GLN A 124 16.87 35.61 4.67
N PRO A 125 17.42 34.77 5.57
CA PRO A 125 16.64 34.22 6.67
C PRO A 125 16.24 35.32 7.65
N CYS A 126 15.16 35.10 8.41
CA CYS A 126 14.72 36.05 9.43
C CYS A 126 15.81 36.23 10.48
N ALA A 127 16.21 37.47 10.78
CA ALA A 127 17.30 37.74 11.74
C ALA A 127 16.98 37.34 13.19
N ILE A 128 15.72 37.05 13.54
CA ILE A 128 15.31 36.62 14.88
C ILE A 128 15.46 35.11 15.05
N CYS A 129 14.83 34.30 14.18
CA CYS A 129 14.84 32.83 14.28
C CYS A 129 15.85 32.14 13.36
N ARG A 130 16.47 32.87 12.43
CA ARG A 130 17.42 32.36 11.42
C ARG A 130 16.84 31.36 10.41
N GLU A 131 15.52 31.29 10.30
CA GLU A 131 14.81 30.43 9.35
C GLU A 131 14.41 31.20 8.08
N GLU A 132 14.26 30.49 6.96
CA GLU A 132 13.67 31.05 5.74
C GLU A 132 12.20 31.45 5.96
N PHE A 133 11.73 32.48 5.26
CA PHE A 133 10.34 32.94 5.38
C PHE A 133 9.31 31.90 4.95
N ALA A 134 9.64 31.06 3.95
CA ALA A 134 8.78 30.01 3.42
C ALA A 134 7.34 30.50 3.20
N LEU A 135 6.33 29.82 3.74
CA LEU A 135 4.91 30.21 3.65
C LEU A 135 4.42 31.06 4.84
N GLN A 136 5.30 31.39 5.78
CA GLN A 136 4.92 32.12 6.98
C GLN A 136 4.65 33.60 6.68
N PRO A 137 3.72 34.25 7.39
CA PRO A 137 3.43 35.66 7.20
C PRO A 137 4.63 36.51 7.60
N GLN A 138 5.08 37.36 6.68
CA GLN A 138 6.23 38.25 6.88
C GLN A 138 5.76 39.70 7.01
N VAL A 139 6.52 40.50 7.74
CA VAL A 139 6.22 41.90 8.02
C VAL A 139 7.41 42.77 7.63
N LEU A 140 7.12 43.86 6.93
CA LEU A 140 8.05 44.92 6.57
C LEU A 140 7.87 46.08 7.54
N LEU A 141 8.98 46.53 8.12
CA LEU A 141 9.00 47.68 9.01
C LEU A 141 9.24 48.98 8.22
N SER A 142 8.86 50.12 8.78
CA SER A 142 9.18 51.45 8.22
C SER A 142 10.69 51.72 8.10
N CYS A 143 11.52 50.97 8.83
CA CYS A 143 12.98 50.97 8.71
C CYS A 143 13.51 49.98 7.66
N SER A 144 12.70 49.54 6.71
CA SER A 144 13.04 48.58 5.63
C SER A 144 13.53 47.19 6.05
N HIS A 145 13.34 46.79 7.31
CA HIS A 145 13.71 45.43 7.77
C HIS A 145 12.53 44.47 7.72
N VAL A 146 12.79 43.19 7.43
CA VAL A 146 11.78 42.14 7.27
C VAL A 146 11.93 41.03 8.32
N PHE A 147 10.81 40.61 8.92
CA PHE A 147 10.76 39.54 9.93
C PHE A 147 9.49 38.69 9.77
N HIS A 148 9.45 37.51 10.40
CA HIS A 148 8.16 36.80 10.54
C HIS A 148 7.26 37.58 11.48
N LYS A 149 5.96 37.61 11.18
CA LYS A 149 4.94 38.25 12.03
C LYS A 149 4.97 37.70 13.45
N ALA A 150 5.15 36.38 13.60
CA ALA A 150 5.24 35.73 14.90
C ALA A 150 6.52 36.12 15.66
N CYS A 151 7.68 36.09 14.98
CA CYS A 151 8.97 36.44 15.58
C CYS A 151 9.00 37.89 16.05
N LEU A 152 8.47 38.82 15.25
CA LEU A 152 8.40 40.23 15.63
C LEU A 152 7.49 40.43 16.84
N LYS A 153 6.30 39.82 16.85
CA LYS A 153 5.36 39.90 17.99
C LYS A 153 5.97 39.34 19.27
N ALA A 154 6.69 38.22 19.18
CA ALA A 154 7.39 37.63 20.32
C ALA A 154 8.47 38.58 20.85
N PHE A 155 9.24 39.20 19.95
CA PHE A 155 10.26 40.19 20.32
C PHE A 155 9.66 41.42 21.01
N GLU A 156 8.58 41.98 20.47
CA GLU A 156 7.85 43.10 21.07
C GLU A 156 7.33 42.75 22.47
N LYS A 157 6.78 41.54 22.65
CA LYS A 157 6.29 41.04 23.94
C LYS A 157 7.43 40.90 24.96
N CYS A 158 8.61 40.45 24.54
CA CYS A 158 9.76 40.28 25.43
C CYS A 158 10.38 41.62 25.85
N ARG A 159 10.43 42.60 24.94
CA ARG A 159 11.03 43.93 25.21
C ARG A 159 10.06 44.92 25.84
N GLY A 160 8.75 44.69 25.73
CA GLY A 160 7.71 45.61 26.19
C GLY A 160 7.65 46.93 25.41
N LYS A 161 8.44 47.08 24.33
CA LYS A 161 8.52 48.30 23.50
C LYS A 161 8.66 47.93 22.03
N LYS A 162 8.01 48.70 21.14
CA LYS A 162 8.16 48.57 19.69
C LYS A 162 9.49 49.14 19.21
N CYS A 163 10.51 48.29 19.12
CA CYS A 163 11.87 48.63 18.70
C CYS A 163 12.36 47.62 17.66
N CYS A 164 12.98 48.08 16.57
CA CYS A 164 13.44 47.19 15.51
C CYS A 164 14.61 46.32 16.02
N PRO A 165 14.58 44.98 15.84
CA PRO A 165 15.67 44.10 16.27
C PRO A 165 17.03 44.41 15.61
N MET A 166 17.02 44.95 14.38
CA MET A 166 18.23 45.21 13.58
C MET A 166 18.81 46.61 13.85
N CYS A 167 18.00 47.66 13.66
CA CYS A 167 18.47 49.05 13.71
C CYS A 167 18.01 49.83 14.95
N ARG A 168 17.30 49.18 15.88
CA ARG A 168 16.80 49.77 17.13
C ARG A 168 15.87 50.98 16.98
N LYS A 169 15.43 51.32 15.77
CA LYS A 169 14.45 52.39 15.53
C LYS A 169 13.17 52.10 16.31
N GLU A 170 12.74 53.07 17.10
CA GLU A 170 11.51 53.01 17.89
C GLU A 170 10.30 53.47 17.07
N GLN A 171 9.10 53.08 17.50
CA GLN A 171 7.81 53.53 16.94
C GLN A 171 7.71 53.34 15.41
N TYR A 172 8.22 52.21 14.91
CA TYR A 172 8.08 51.87 13.50
C TYR A 172 6.63 51.49 13.15
N GLN A 173 6.30 51.63 11.87
CA GLN A 173 5.06 51.10 11.31
C GLN A 173 5.31 49.73 10.68
N THR A 174 4.29 48.89 10.63
CA THR A 174 4.32 47.50 10.22
C THR A 174 3.35 47.23 9.08
N ARG A 175 3.85 46.60 8.02
CA ARG A 175 3.04 46.17 6.87
C ARG A 175 3.27 44.69 6.60
N VAL A 176 2.20 43.91 6.45
CA VAL A 176 2.33 42.50 6.03
C VAL A 176 2.70 42.46 4.56
N ILE A 177 3.76 41.71 4.24
CA ILE A 177 4.19 41.44 2.87
C ILE A 177 4.13 39.92 2.60
N HIS A 178 4.23 39.52 1.33
CA HIS A 178 4.20 38.10 0.91
C HIS A 178 5.32 37.73 -0.06
N ASP A 179 6.35 38.56 -0.18
CA ASP A 179 7.44 38.38 -1.15
C ASP A 179 8.24 37.10 -0.90
N GLY A 180 8.57 36.75 0.35
CA GLY A 180 9.27 35.51 0.69
C GLY A 180 8.44 34.26 0.39
N ALA A 181 7.12 34.32 0.60
CA ALA A 181 6.20 33.26 0.18
C ALA A 181 6.15 33.11 -1.35
N ARG A 182 6.16 34.22 -2.09
CA ARG A 182 6.24 34.18 -3.55
C ARG A 182 7.57 33.57 -4.02
N LEU A 183 8.69 33.99 -3.44
CA LEU A 183 10.02 33.44 -3.75
C LEU A 183 10.11 31.96 -3.40
N PHE A 184 9.56 31.53 -2.28
CA PHE A 184 9.51 30.13 -1.87
C PHE A 184 8.67 29.28 -2.84
N LYS A 185 7.49 29.75 -3.25
CA LYS A 185 6.68 29.09 -4.28
C LYS A 185 7.45 28.91 -5.59
N ILE A 186 8.20 29.93 -6.02
CA ILE A 186 9.06 29.85 -7.21
C ILE A 186 10.17 28.81 -7.01
N LYS A 187 10.88 28.82 -5.88
CA LYS A 187 11.90 27.81 -5.54
C LYS A 187 11.32 26.39 -5.60
N CYS A 188 10.15 26.16 -5.00
CA CYS A 188 9.45 24.88 -5.03
C CYS A 188 9.08 24.46 -6.46
N ALA A 189 8.52 25.37 -7.26
CA ALA A 189 8.18 25.11 -8.65
C ALA A 189 9.42 24.70 -9.46
N ILE A 190 10.54 25.41 -9.31
CA ILE A 190 11.80 25.09 -9.98
C ILE A 190 12.28 23.68 -9.59
N ARG A 191 12.24 23.33 -8.30
CA ARG A 191 12.63 21.99 -7.82
C ARG A 191 11.77 20.88 -8.43
N ILE A 192 10.45 21.05 -8.42
CA ILE A 192 9.51 20.08 -9.00
C ILE A 192 9.78 19.93 -10.50
N GLN A 193 9.91 21.04 -11.22
CA GLN A 193 10.18 21.00 -12.65
C GLN A 193 11.53 20.37 -12.97
N ALA A 194 12.58 20.66 -12.21
CA ALA A 194 13.90 20.07 -12.39
C ALA A 194 13.86 18.54 -12.17
N PHE A 195 13.17 18.10 -11.12
CA PHE A 195 12.98 16.67 -10.85
C PHE A 195 12.22 15.98 -11.98
N TRP A 196 11.14 16.58 -12.46
CA TRP A 196 10.32 16.05 -13.55
C TRP A 196 11.08 15.98 -14.87
N ARG A 197 11.78 17.06 -15.26
CA ARG A 197 12.65 17.08 -16.44
C ARG A 197 13.72 15.99 -16.34
N GLY A 198 14.36 15.85 -15.19
CA GLY A 198 15.33 14.78 -14.93
C GLY A 198 14.72 13.37 -14.99
N TYR A 199 13.49 13.18 -14.49
CA TYR A 199 12.78 11.91 -14.56
C TYR A 199 12.48 11.50 -16.00
N ILE A 200 11.96 12.42 -16.82
CA ILE A 200 11.70 12.19 -18.25
C ILE A 200 12.98 11.74 -18.96
N VAL A 201 14.07 12.50 -18.80
CA VAL A 201 15.36 12.19 -19.44
C VAL A 201 15.89 10.83 -18.98
N ARG A 202 15.84 10.52 -17.68
CA ARG A 202 16.28 9.21 -17.16
C ARG A 202 15.42 8.05 -17.68
N LYS A 203 14.10 8.23 -17.78
CA LYS A 203 13.19 7.22 -18.33
C LYS A 203 13.50 6.95 -19.81
N TRP A 204 13.67 8.00 -20.60
CA TRP A 204 14.08 7.91 -22.00
C TRP A 204 15.46 7.25 -22.14
N TYR A 205 16.46 7.69 -21.37
CA TYR A 205 17.82 7.15 -21.41
C TYR A 205 17.89 5.68 -20.99
N LYS A 206 17.09 5.25 -20.00
CA LYS A 206 16.97 3.82 -19.63
C LYS A 206 16.46 2.97 -20.80
N ASN A 207 15.50 3.47 -21.57
CA ASN A 207 15.01 2.77 -22.76
C ASN A 207 16.07 2.75 -23.88
N LEU A 208 16.73 3.88 -24.11
CA LEU A 208 17.81 3.98 -25.10
C LEU A 208 18.97 3.03 -24.78
N ARG A 209 19.34 2.88 -23.51
CA ARG A 209 20.37 1.92 -23.06
C ARG A 209 20.00 0.46 -23.32
N LYS A 210 18.71 0.13 -23.47
CA LYS A 210 18.25 -1.23 -23.81
C LYS A 210 18.26 -1.50 -25.31
N THR A 211 18.16 -0.48 -26.15
CA THR A 211 18.00 -0.64 -27.61
C THR A 211 19.27 -0.29 -28.37
N VAL A 212 20.05 0.69 -27.92
CA VAL A 212 21.22 1.20 -28.61
C VAL A 212 22.50 0.67 -27.96
N PRO A 213 23.39 -0.01 -28.70
CA PRO A 213 24.69 -0.45 -28.19
C PRO A 213 25.58 0.75 -27.82
N PRO A 214 26.22 0.74 -26.64
CA PRO A 214 27.23 1.74 -26.28
C PRO A 214 28.43 1.75 -27.24
N LYS A 215 29.09 2.91 -27.40
CA LYS A 215 30.32 3.03 -28.21
C LYS A 215 31.55 2.44 -27.50
N ASP A 216 31.61 2.55 -26.18
CA ASP A 216 32.72 2.04 -25.38
C ASP A 216 32.78 0.51 -25.44
N SER A 217 33.97 -0.04 -25.70
CA SER A 217 34.17 -1.47 -25.90
C SER A 217 33.73 -2.33 -24.71
N LYS A 218 34.05 -1.91 -23.47
CA LYS A 218 33.68 -2.63 -22.23
C LYS A 218 32.16 -2.65 -22.00
N LEU A 219 31.51 -1.50 -22.15
CA LEU A 219 30.06 -1.37 -21.97
C LEU A 219 29.29 -2.07 -23.10
N ARG A 220 29.84 -2.06 -24.32
CA ARG A 220 29.29 -2.80 -25.45
C ARG A 220 29.33 -4.31 -25.21
N LYS A 221 30.43 -4.85 -24.64
CA LYS A 221 30.52 -6.27 -24.26
C LYS A 221 29.41 -6.65 -23.28
N GLN A 222 29.24 -5.87 -22.21
CA GLN A 222 28.19 -6.11 -21.20
C GLN A 222 26.77 -6.00 -21.81
N PHE A 223 26.55 -5.04 -22.70
CA PHE A 223 25.27 -4.89 -23.40
C PHE A 223 24.95 -6.12 -24.26
N LEU A 224 25.92 -6.60 -25.03
CA LEU A 224 25.76 -7.78 -25.89
C LEU A 224 25.55 -9.04 -25.06
N GLU A 225 26.30 -9.22 -23.97
CA GLU A 225 26.13 -10.34 -23.03
C GLU A 225 24.71 -10.40 -22.47
N GLN A 226 24.18 -9.27 -21.97
CA GLN A 226 22.80 -9.18 -21.50
C GLN A 226 21.78 -9.49 -22.60
N LYS A 227 22.02 -9.05 -23.83
CA LYS A 227 21.14 -9.33 -24.97
C LYS A 227 21.13 -10.80 -25.37
N VAL A 228 22.29 -11.45 -25.37
CA VAL A 228 22.41 -12.90 -25.62
C VAL A 228 21.68 -13.68 -24.53
N GLN A 229 21.83 -13.29 -23.26
CA GLN A 229 21.09 -13.92 -22.16
C GLN A 229 19.57 -13.75 -22.32
N GLU A 230 19.09 -12.57 -22.70
CA GLU A 230 17.67 -12.31 -22.94
C GLU A 230 17.12 -13.22 -24.07
N ILE A 231 17.88 -13.36 -25.16
CA ILE A 231 17.52 -14.25 -26.28
C ILE A 231 17.55 -15.72 -25.86
N SER A 232 18.59 -16.14 -25.14
CA SER A 232 18.74 -17.52 -24.65
C SER A 232 17.60 -17.88 -23.71
N ASN A 233 17.27 -17.02 -22.74
CA ASN A 233 16.14 -17.24 -21.83
C ASN A 233 14.81 -17.30 -22.59
N ARG A 234 14.61 -16.43 -23.59
CA ARG A 234 13.41 -16.47 -24.44
C ARG A 234 13.32 -17.76 -25.25
N LEU A 235 14.43 -18.24 -25.79
CA LEU A 235 14.51 -19.51 -26.49
C LEU A 235 14.19 -20.67 -25.53
N LEU A 236 14.84 -20.73 -24.38
CA LEU A 236 14.57 -21.75 -23.35
C LEU A 236 13.12 -21.72 -22.90
N SER A 237 12.52 -20.54 -22.74
CA SER A 237 11.10 -20.41 -22.37
C SER A 237 10.14 -20.80 -23.50
N SER A 238 10.60 -20.79 -24.75
CA SER A 238 9.81 -21.27 -25.90
C SER A 238 9.92 -22.78 -26.13
N TYR A 239 10.95 -23.42 -25.57
CA TYR A 239 11.02 -24.87 -25.53
C TYR A 239 10.12 -25.35 -24.40
N ASP A 240 8.91 -25.77 -24.76
CA ASP A 240 8.04 -26.53 -23.86
C ASP A 240 8.54 -27.97 -23.85
N ILE A 241 9.42 -28.28 -22.89
CA ILE A 241 9.79 -29.66 -22.61
C ILE A 241 8.67 -30.15 -21.70
N ASN A 242 7.64 -30.77 -22.28
CA ASN A 242 6.50 -31.31 -21.56
C ASN A 242 6.92 -32.56 -20.76
N LEU A 243 7.81 -32.35 -19.79
CA LEU A 243 8.38 -33.39 -18.93
C LEU A 243 7.27 -34.07 -18.13
N ASP A 244 6.23 -33.32 -17.77
CA ASP A 244 5.08 -33.85 -17.05
C ASP A 244 4.30 -34.88 -17.89
N GLU A 245 4.16 -34.65 -19.21
CA GLU A 245 3.57 -35.62 -20.13
C GLU A 245 4.43 -36.89 -20.21
N PHE A 246 5.74 -36.75 -20.35
CA PHE A 246 6.68 -37.89 -20.35
C PHE A 246 6.66 -38.68 -19.03
N PHE A 247 6.65 -38.01 -17.88
CA PHE A 247 6.55 -38.68 -16.58
C PHE A 247 5.19 -39.36 -16.41
N SER A 248 4.11 -38.75 -16.88
CA SER A 248 2.79 -39.37 -16.87
C SER A 248 2.70 -40.62 -17.74
N GLU A 249 3.42 -40.65 -18.86
CA GLU A 249 3.52 -41.82 -19.74
C GLU A 249 4.31 -42.95 -19.07
N ILE A 250 5.41 -42.63 -18.40
CA ILE A 250 6.18 -43.60 -17.60
C ILE A 250 5.31 -44.18 -16.48
N ASP A 251 4.64 -43.33 -15.71
CA ASP A 251 3.80 -43.76 -14.60
C ASP A 251 2.64 -44.65 -15.07
N SER A 252 2.04 -44.31 -16.22
CA SER A 252 1.00 -45.12 -16.87
C SER A 252 1.54 -46.49 -17.29
N SER A 253 2.75 -46.54 -17.84
CA SER A 253 3.39 -47.81 -18.23
C SER A 253 3.71 -48.71 -17.03
N ILE A 254 4.14 -48.11 -15.90
CA ILE A 254 4.42 -48.81 -14.66
C ILE A 254 3.13 -49.32 -14.02
N ALA A 255 2.07 -48.51 -14.01
CA ALA A 255 0.76 -48.90 -13.51
C ALA A 255 0.22 -50.10 -14.31
N ALA A 256 0.24 -50.03 -15.64
CA ALA A 256 -0.19 -51.14 -16.50
C ALA A 256 0.62 -52.42 -16.24
N SER A 257 1.94 -52.30 -16.01
CA SER A 257 2.78 -53.44 -15.66
C SER A 257 2.39 -54.05 -14.31
N ARG A 258 2.13 -53.21 -13.29
CA ARG A 258 1.69 -53.65 -11.95
C ARG A 258 0.34 -54.36 -11.98
N ASP A 259 -0.61 -53.87 -12.78
CA ASP A 259 -1.92 -54.51 -12.92
C ASP A 259 -1.81 -55.93 -13.48
N VAL A 260 -0.92 -56.15 -14.45
CA VAL A 260 -0.62 -57.50 -14.98
C VAL A 260 -0.07 -58.40 -13.88
N PHE A 261 0.88 -57.91 -13.08
CA PHE A 261 1.41 -58.70 -11.95
C PHE A 261 0.35 -59.02 -10.89
N GLN A 262 -0.53 -58.08 -10.58
CA GLN A 262 -1.61 -58.28 -9.61
C GLN A 262 -2.65 -59.31 -10.09
N GLN A 263 -3.00 -59.29 -11.37
CA GLN A 263 -3.88 -60.31 -11.97
C GLN A 263 -3.29 -61.73 -11.90
N LEU A 264 -1.96 -61.85 -12.03
CA LEU A 264 -1.26 -63.12 -11.84
C LEU A 264 -1.30 -63.58 -10.38
N GLU A 265 -1.16 -62.65 -9.43
CA GLU A 265 -1.13 -62.96 -7.99
C GLU A 265 -2.52 -63.40 -7.44
N GLU A 266 -3.62 -62.83 -7.95
CA GLU A 266 -4.99 -63.24 -7.59
C GLU A 266 -5.32 -64.70 -7.96
N THR A 267 -4.56 -65.33 -8.86
CA THR A 267 -4.78 -66.74 -9.23
C THR A 267 -4.16 -67.75 -8.25
N VAL A 268 -3.38 -67.32 -7.27
CA VAL A 268 -2.66 -68.20 -6.34
C VAL A 268 -3.26 -68.11 -4.93
N ILE A 269 -3.89 -69.20 -4.46
CA ILE A 269 -4.43 -69.26 -3.09
C ILE A 269 -3.27 -69.34 -2.10
N SER A 270 -3.21 -68.39 -1.16
CA SER A 270 -2.19 -68.32 -0.10
C SER A 270 -2.28 -69.50 0.88
N GLU A 271 -1.17 -69.88 1.51
CA GLU A 271 -1.11 -70.96 2.51
C GLU A 271 -2.07 -70.73 3.70
N ILE A 272 -2.28 -69.47 4.09
CA ILE A 272 -3.18 -69.07 5.19
C ILE A 272 -4.64 -69.36 4.86
N ASP A 273 -5.03 -69.26 3.59
CA ASP A 273 -6.39 -69.54 3.17
C ASP A 273 -6.67 -71.04 3.09
N TRP A 274 -5.64 -71.85 2.81
CA TRP A 274 -5.74 -73.31 2.89
C TRP A 274 -6.00 -73.82 4.30
N GLU A 275 -5.45 -73.19 5.34
CA GLU A 275 -5.73 -73.56 6.73
C GLU A 275 -7.20 -73.30 7.11
N LYS A 276 -7.75 -72.16 6.67
CA LYS A 276 -9.18 -71.85 6.87
C LYS A 276 -10.08 -72.86 6.17
N ILE A 277 -9.76 -73.20 4.92
CA ILE A 277 -10.50 -74.20 4.12
C ILE A 277 -10.43 -75.59 4.78
N GLN A 278 -9.28 -75.95 5.38
CA GLN A 278 -9.12 -77.21 6.10
C GLN A 278 -10.01 -77.26 7.35
N ILE A 279 -10.05 -76.20 8.15
CA ILE A 279 -10.95 -76.11 9.32
C ILE A 279 -12.41 -76.23 8.89
N GLN A 280 -12.79 -75.61 7.77
CA GLN A 280 -14.16 -75.69 7.24
C GLN A 280 -14.53 -77.12 6.80
N ALA A 281 -13.63 -77.84 6.14
CA ALA A 281 -13.85 -79.23 5.74
C ALA A 281 -14.04 -80.17 6.95
N PHE A 282 -13.27 -79.98 8.02
CA PHE A 282 -13.44 -80.76 9.26
C PHE A 282 -14.80 -80.56 9.93
N ARG A 283 -15.36 -79.35 9.87
CA ARG A 283 -16.69 -79.05 10.43
C ARG A 283 -17.84 -79.70 9.65
N GLN A 284 -17.63 -80.10 8.40
CA GLN A 284 -18.66 -80.74 7.58
C GLN A 284 -18.80 -82.24 7.86
N GLU A 285 -17.99 -82.80 8.77
CA GLU A 285 -18.05 -84.20 9.24
C GLU A 285 -18.08 -85.24 8.09
N ILE A 286 -17.40 -84.94 6.97
CA ILE A 286 -17.32 -85.86 5.82
C ILE A 286 -16.35 -87.00 6.16
N SER A 287 -16.90 -88.14 6.59
CA SER A 287 -16.13 -89.34 6.95
C SER A 287 -15.77 -90.20 5.74
N ASP A 288 -16.55 -90.15 4.67
CA ASP A 288 -16.46 -91.06 3.52
C ASP A 288 -16.21 -90.32 2.21
N CYS A 289 -15.46 -90.96 1.31
CA CYS A 289 -15.15 -90.42 0.00
C CYS A 289 -16.40 -90.48 -0.87
N PRO A 290 -16.93 -89.35 -1.37
CA PRO A 290 -18.19 -89.34 -2.13
C PRO A 290 -18.13 -90.09 -3.48
N ILE A 291 -16.92 -90.33 -4.02
CA ILE A 291 -16.74 -91.00 -5.31
C ILE A 291 -16.79 -92.53 -5.15
N CYS A 292 -16.13 -93.07 -4.11
CA CYS A 292 -16.04 -94.53 -3.90
C CYS A 292 -16.78 -95.04 -2.66
N ILE A 293 -17.39 -94.14 -1.88
CA ILE A 293 -18.23 -94.42 -0.71
C ILE A 293 -17.45 -95.21 0.37
N MET A 294 -16.15 -94.93 0.51
CA MET A 294 -15.25 -95.57 1.47
C MET A 294 -14.62 -94.54 2.41
N PRO A 295 -14.27 -94.90 3.65
CA PRO A 295 -13.79 -93.94 4.65
C PRO A 295 -12.52 -93.21 4.21
N LEU A 296 -12.50 -91.90 4.44
CA LEU A 296 -11.40 -90.97 4.16
C LEU A 296 -10.30 -91.05 5.22
N SER A 297 -10.62 -91.53 6.44
CA SER A 297 -9.65 -91.73 7.52
C SER A 297 -9.46 -93.22 7.85
N PRO A 298 -8.26 -93.66 8.24
CA PRO A 298 -8.06 -94.98 8.83
C PRO A 298 -8.48 -94.92 10.31
N ALA A 299 -9.78 -94.80 10.58
CA ALA A 299 -10.26 -94.77 11.96
C ALA A 299 -10.32 -96.19 12.54
N VAL A 300 -9.37 -96.43 13.45
CA VAL A 300 -9.39 -97.32 14.61
C VAL A 300 -10.82 -97.71 15.03
N HIS A 301 -11.21 -98.95 14.74
CA HIS A 301 -12.31 -99.62 15.44
C HIS A 301 -11.78 -100.87 16.17
N PRO A 302 -12.27 -101.19 17.38
CA PRO A 302 -11.83 -102.34 18.16
C PRO A 302 -12.31 -103.65 17.52
N ALA A 303 -11.55 -104.72 17.74
CA ALA A 303 -11.70 -106.06 17.21
C ALA A 303 -13.16 -106.59 17.11
N SER A 304 -13.54 -107.03 15.90
CA SER A 304 -14.61 -108.02 15.68
C SER A 304 -14.13 -109.08 14.68
N LEU A 305 -13.42 -110.06 15.23
CA LEU A 305 -13.39 -111.48 14.88
C LEU A 305 -13.45 -111.89 13.39
N PHE A 306 -12.38 -111.65 12.60
CA PHE A 306 -11.93 -112.59 11.56
C PHE A 306 -10.42 -112.38 11.28
N PRO A 307 -9.55 -113.41 11.38
CA PRO A 307 -8.11 -113.26 11.17
C PRO A 307 -7.79 -113.35 9.67
N GLY A 308 -7.65 -112.20 9.02
CA GLY A 308 -7.29 -112.10 7.61
C GLY A 308 -6.40 -110.89 7.34
N ASN A 309 -5.10 -111.17 7.23
CA ASN A 309 -3.98 -110.31 6.80
C ASN A 309 -4.36 -109.06 5.96
N CYS A 310 -4.70 -107.93 6.60
CA CYS A 310 -4.98 -106.67 5.91
C CYS A 310 -3.83 -105.68 6.14
N LYS A 311 -2.88 -105.62 5.20
CA LYS A 311 -1.97 -104.48 5.09
C LYS A 311 -2.80 -103.24 4.74
N GLN A 312 -3.03 -102.37 5.72
CA GLN A 312 -3.71 -101.09 5.57
C GLN A 312 -2.94 -100.21 4.57
N PHE A 313 -3.45 -100.10 3.34
CA PHE A 313 -3.01 -99.06 2.43
C PHE A 313 -3.70 -97.75 2.84
N SER A 314 -2.98 -96.87 3.51
CA SER A 314 -3.42 -95.49 3.76
C SER A 314 -3.63 -94.80 2.41
N ARG A 315 -4.89 -94.66 1.98
CA ARG A 315 -5.23 -93.90 0.78
C ARG A 315 -5.04 -92.42 1.09
N GLN A 316 -4.18 -91.75 0.32
CA GLN A 316 -3.91 -90.32 0.50
C GLN A 316 -5.17 -89.49 0.25
N THR A 317 -5.48 -88.55 1.15
CA THR A 317 -6.64 -87.66 1.05
C THR A 317 -6.27 -86.32 0.42
N VAL A 318 -7.18 -85.76 -0.36
CA VAL A 318 -7.03 -84.47 -1.02
C VAL A 318 -8.15 -83.54 -0.61
N LEU A 319 -7.79 -82.33 -0.24
CA LEU A 319 -8.69 -81.23 0.07
C LEU A 319 -8.78 -80.28 -1.12
N LEU A 320 -10.00 -79.97 -1.52
CA LEU A 320 -10.27 -78.99 -2.57
C LEU A 320 -10.48 -77.60 -1.98
N SER A 321 -10.22 -76.55 -2.77
CA SER A 321 -10.48 -75.15 -2.36
C SER A 321 -11.96 -74.87 -2.05
N CYS A 322 -12.88 -75.74 -2.50
CA CYS A 322 -14.30 -75.72 -2.16
C CYS A 322 -14.64 -76.48 -0.86
N SER A 323 -13.64 -76.78 -0.01
CA SER A 323 -13.78 -77.49 1.27
C SER A 323 -14.22 -78.96 1.20
N HIS A 324 -14.20 -79.59 0.03
CA HIS A 324 -14.57 -81.00 -0.14
C HIS A 324 -13.34 -81.92 -0.11
N LEU A 325 -13.52 -83.13 0.44
CA LEU A 325 -12.48 -84.13 0.64
C LEU A 325 -12.71 -85.38 -0.22
N PHE A 326 -11.63 -85.89 -0.84
CA PHE A 326 -11.66 -87.10 -1.67
C PHE A 326 -10.40 -87.93 -1.45
N HIS A 327 -10.43 -89.22 -1.79
CA HIS A 327 -9.17 -89.96 -2.01
C HIS A 327 -8.49 -89.40 -3.26
N HIS A 328 -7.17 -89.25 -3.20
CA HIS A 328 -6.34 -88.73 -4.28
C HIS A 328 -6.53 -89.51 -5.58
N THR A 329 -6.59 -90.84 -5.48
CA THR A 329 -6.79 -91.73 -6.63
C THR A 329 -8.18 -91.61 -7.24
N CYS A 330 -9.22 -91.48 -6.40
CA CYS A 330 -10.59 -91.32 -6.87
C CYS A 330 -10.80 -89.97 -7.57
N LEU A 331 -10.24 -88.89 -7.01
CA LEU A 331 -10.28 -87.58 -7.64
C LEU A 331 -9.48 -87.58 -8.95
N ARG A 332 -8.29 -88.17 -8.96
CA ARG A 332 -7.46 -88.27 -10.17
C ARG A 332 -8.17 -89.02 -11.29
N ALA A 333 -8.79 -90.16 -10.99
CA ALA A 333 -9.58 -90.89 -11.98
C ALA A 333 -10.73 -90.03 -12.53
N PHE A 334 -11.44 -89.31 -11.65
CA PHE A 334 -12.50 -88.40 -12.06
C PHE A 334 -11.99 -87.26 -12.96
N GLU A 335 -10.83 -86.68 -12.65
CA GLU A 335 -10.17 -85.67 -13.48
C GLU A 335 -9.79 -86.21 -14.86
N GLU A 336 -9.26 -87.44 -14.94
CA GLU A 336 -8.90 -88.09 -16.22
C GLU A 336 -10.11 -88.36 -17.13
N PHE A 337 -11.28 -88.63 -16.55
CA PHE A 337 -12.53 -88.76 -17.32
C PHE A 337 -13.14 -87.41 -17.72
N SER A 338 -12.72 -86.31 -17.09
CA SER A 338 -13.26 -84.98 -17.35
C SER A 338 -12.45 -84.27 -18.45
N LEU A 339 -12.98 -84.19 -19.67
CA LEU A 339 -12.30 -83.64 -20.87
C LEU A 339 -12.11 -82.10 -20.87
N GLY A 340 -11.99 -81.44 -19.72
CA GLY A 340 -11.87 -79.96 -19.62
C GLY A 340 -10.51 -79.49 -19.06
N GLU A 341 -10.01 -78.35 -19.55
CA GLU A 341 -8.78 -77.68 -19.06
C GLU A 341 -8.87 -77.22 -17.59
N ARG A 342 -10.08 -77.13 -17.03
CA ARG A 342 -10.33 -76.78 -15.62
C ARG A 342 -11.27 -77.79 -14.98
N HIS A 343 -10.83 -78.41 -13.90
CA HIS A 343 -11.59 -79.46 -13.22
C HIS A 343 -12.69 -78.89 -12.30
N LEU A 344 -13.86 -79.54 -12.30
CA LEU A 344 -15.02 -79.18 -11.48
C LEU A 344 -15.20 -80.17 -10.34
N CYS A 345 -15.57 -79.68 -9.16
CA CYS A 345 -15.75 -80.53 -7.99
C CYS A 345 -16.93 -81.51 -8.22
N PRO A 346 -16.77 -82.81 -7.96
CA PRO A 346 -17.85 -83.80 -8.11
C PRO A 346 -19.10 -83.48 -7.28
N LEU A 347 -18.95 -82.80 -6.14
CA LEU A 347 -20.04 -82.48 -5.22
C LEU A 347 -20.73 -81.15 -5.56
N CYS A 348 -19.96 -80.06 -5.63
CA CYS A 348 -20.53 -78.72 -5.76
C CYS A 348 -20.37 -78.11 -7.16
N ARG A 349 -19.72 -78.81 -8.10
CA ARG A 349 -19.46 -78.35 -9.48
C ARG A 349 -18.73 -77.01 -9.58
N SER A 350 -18.12 -76.52 -8.50
CA SER A 350 -17.27 -75.33 -8.54
C SER A 350 -15.89 -75.69 -9.07
N TYR A 351 -15.21 -74.73 -9.69
CA TYR A 351 -13.78 -74.84 -9.96
C TYR A 351 -13.01 -74.95 -8.65
N TYR A 352 -11.91 -75.71 -8.67
CA TYR A 352 -11.12 -75.92 -7.47
C TYR A 352 -9.61 -75.94 -7.76
N GLN A 353 -8.85 -75.50 -6.76
CA GLN A 353 -7.46 -75.92 -6.57
C GLN A 353 -7.43 -77.11 -5.61
N LYS A 354 -6.39 -77.93 -5.64
CA LYS A 354 -6.29 -79.13 -4.79
C LYS A 354 -5.01 -79.10 -3.94
N LYS A 355 -5.15 -79.43 -2.66
CA LYS A 355 -4.04 -79.60 -1.71
C LYS A 355 -4.05 -81.03 -1.20
N ILE A 356 -2.94 -81.72 -1.41
CA ILE A 356 -2.77 -83.09 -0.92
C ILE A 356 -2.48 -83.02 0.58
N LEU A 357 -3.33 -83.64 1.39
CA LEU A 357 -3.11 -83.74 2.83
C LEU A 357 -2.15 -84.92 3.07
N LYS A 358 -1.03 -84.65 3.72
CA LYS A 358 -0.15 -85.70 4.25
C LYS A 358 -0.72 -86.09 5.62
N CYS A 359 -0.99 -87.38 5.81
CA CYS A 359 -1.39 -87.92 7.11
C CYS A 359 -0.26 -87.80 8.14
#